data_AF-A0A4V0HWD7-F1
#
_entry.id   AF-A0A4V0HWD7-F1
#
_cell.length_a   1.000
_cell.length_b   1.000
_cell.length_c   1.000
_cell.angle_alpha   90.00
_cell.angle_beta   90.00
_cell.angle_gamma   90.00
#
_symmetry.space_group_name_H-M   'P 1'
#
loop_
_entity.id
_entity.type
_entity.pdbx_description
1 polymer ?
#
loop_
_entity_poly.entity_id
_entity_poly.type
_entity_poly.pdbx_seq_one_letter_code
_entity_poly.pdbx_strand_id
1 'polypeptide(L)'
;MFDFLRPLIAPDDQEPGAVDTGAEVPAQANQIRASRARFGPPPRVLSTADAEACRLTLLPELEAAFRASDDPMLRILADRQRLLDRGEVVWGRLVQANQILFDPSNHITAPANVVYRLDPHFDGRAEALGRIPHGLFAQKGTVPASRELREFVRVITDERERIMRRELPRSYCGGRSVYFTTCFIQPGHLPGNRIARPDFPLLVNAHETEAVMVLPSRFWPPDLAYQWES
;
A
#
# COMPACT_ATOMS: atom_id res chain seq x y z
N MET A 1 22.86 -2.46 5.90
CA MET A 1 22.59 -3.17 4.63
C MET A 1 21.30 -3.91 4.88
N PHE A 2 20.18 -3.39 4.38
CA PHE A 2 18.88 -4.04 4.58
C PHE A 2 18.83 -5.19 3.56
N ASP A 3 18.87 -6.43 4.04
CA ASP A 3 18.67 -7.61 3.20
C ASP A 3 17.16 -7.80 2.94
N PHE A 4 16.81 -8.12 1.68
CA PHE A 4 15.42 -8.19 1.22
C PHE A 4 15.03 -9.53 0.60
N LEU A 5 13.72 -9.81 0.69
CA LEU A 5 12.85 -10.80 0.03
C LEU A 5 12.52 -12.15 0.72
N ARG A 6 11.22 -12.33 1.00
CA ARG A 6 10.46 -13.58 0.80
C ARG A 6 9.19 -13.20 0.02
N PRO A 7 8.82 -13.90 -1.06
CA PRO A 7 7.51 -13.72 -1.67
C PRO A 7 6.44 -14.33 -0.75
N LEU A 8 5.39 -13.56 -0.42
CA LEU A 8 4.18 -14.08 0.24
C LEU A 8 3.26 -14.84 -0.73
N ILE A 9 3.60 -14.90 -2.02
CA ILE A 9 2.68 -15.33 -3.08
C ILE A 9 3.32 -16.50 -3.83
N ALA A 10 2.67 -17.68 -3.78
CA ALA A 10 3.00 -18.81 -4.62
C ALA A 10 2.71 -18.47 -6.10
N PRO A 11 3.48 -19.00 -7.08
CA PRO A 11 3.20 -18.78 -8.49
C PRO A 11 1.83 -19.37 -8.84
N ASP A 12 0.99 -18.57 -9.47
CA ASP A 12 -0.24 -19.01 -10.11
C ASP A 12 0.04 -19.05 -11.62
N ASP A 13 -0.12 -20.21 -12.26
CA ASP A 13 0.36 -20.52 -13.63
C ASP A 13 -0.43 -19.82 -14.77
N GLN A 14 -1.04 -18.65 -14.53
CA GLN A 14 -1.84 -17.93 -15.52
C GLN A 14 -1.09 -16.72 -16.11
N GLU A 15 -1.17 -16.56 -17.44
CA GLU A 15 -0.52 -15.49 -18.18
C GLU A 15 -0.80 -14.08 -17.62
N PRO A 16 0.23 -13.23 -17.47
CA PRO A 16 0.06 -11.86 -16.99
C PRO A 16 -0.60 -10.99 -18.07
N GLY A 17 -1.85 -10.56 -17.85
CA GLY A 17 -2.45 -9.54 -18.73
C GLY A 17 -3.97 -9.39 -18.70
N ALA A 18 -4.72 -10.42 -18.30
CA ALA A 18 -6.15 -10.29 -18.06
C ALA A 18 -6.39 -9.93 -16.59
N VAL A 19 -6.76 -8.68 -16.30
CA VAL A 19 -7.36 -8.36 -15.00
C VAL A 19 -8.74 -9.00 -15.00
N ASP A 20 -8.84 -10.17 -14.34
CA ASP A 20 -10.12 -10.78 -14.04
C ASP A 20 -10.95 -9.74 -13.29
N THR A 21 -12.19 -9.51 -13.75
CA THR A 21 -13.12 -8.66 -13.01
C THR A 21 -13.40 -9.21 -11.63
N GLY A 22 -13.08 -10.48 -11.36
CA GLY A 22 -13.28 -11.15 -10.08
C GLY A 22 -14.77 -11.24 -9.73
N ALA A 23 -15.20 -12.37 -9.19
CA ALA A 23 -16.49 -12.37 -8.52
C ALA A 23 -16.43 -11.35 -7.38
N GLU A 24 -17.50 -10.56 -7.22
CA GLU A 24 -17.59 -9.71 -6.03
C GLU A 24 -17.62 -10.58 -4.79
N VAL A 25 -16.77 -10.25 -3.83
CA VAL A 25 -16.74 -10.84 -2.50
C VAL A 25 -17.43 -9.84 -1.55
N PRO A 26 -18.70 -10.05 -1.17
CA PRO A 26 -19.44 -9.09 -0.35
C PRO A 26 -18.77 -8.79 0.99
N ALA A 27 -18.05 -9.78 1.54
CA ALA A 27 -17.26 -9.59 2.76
C ALA A 27 -16.21 -8.49 2.61
N GLN A 28 -15.44 -8.47 1.52
CA GLN A 28 -14.42 -7.43 1.26
C GLN A 28 -15.05 -6.04 1.11
N ALA A 29 -16.20 -5.96 0.40
CA ALA A 29 -16.93 -4.70 0.26
C ALA A 29 -17.42 -4.17 1.61
N ASN A 30 -17.94 -5.06 2.45
CA ASN A 30 -18.37 -4.70 3.80
C ASN A 30 -17.21 -4.27 4.69
N GLN A 31 -16.05 -4.92 4.57
CA GLN A 31 -14.85 -4.59 5.35
C GLN A 31 -14.33 -3.18 5.05
N ILE A 32 -14.21 -2.81 3.77
CA ILE A 32 -13.72 -1.48 3.41
C ILE A 32 -14.74 -0.39 3.73
N ARG A 33 -16.03 -0.66 3.56
CA ARG A 33 -17.11 0.26 3.99
C ARG A 33 -17.14 0.44 5.49
N ALA A 34 -16.97 -0.62 6.27
CA ALA A 34 -16.89 -0.53 7.72
C ALA A 34 -15.63 0.23 8.17
N SER A 35 -14.51 0.06 7.47
CA SER A 35 -13.29 0.85 7.70
C SER A 35 -13.54 2.35 7.45
N ARG A 36 -14.23 2.70 6.35
CA ARG A 36 -14.66 4.09 6.07
C ARG A 36 -15.57 4.63 7.16
N ALA A 37 -16.56 3.86 7.59
CA ALA A 37 -17.50 4.27 8.63
C ALA A 37 -16.80 4.51 9.98
N ARG A 38 -15.86 3.65 10.37
CA ARG A 38 -15.06 3.79 11.59
C ARG A 38 -14.08 4.95 11.53
N PHE A 39 -13.53 5.24 10.37
CA PHE A 39 -12.63 6.38 10.17
C PHE A 39 -13.40 7.72 10.07
N GLY A 40 -14.64 7.69 9.60
CA GLY A 40 -15.52 8.84 9.48
C GLY A 40 -15.41 9.60 8.15
N PRO A 41 -16.43 10.41 7.80
CA PRO A 41 -16.45 11.17 6.56
C PRO A 41 -15.43 12.34 6.58
N PRO A 42 -14.82 12.70 5.43
CA PRO A 42 -14.01 13.91 5.32
C PRO A 42 -14.90 15.17 5.17
N PRO A 43 -14.46 16.38 5.60
CA PRO A 43 -13.29 16.62 6.43
C PRO A 43 -13.51 16.11 7.86
N ARG A 44 -12.48 15.52 8.47
CA ARG A 44 -12.57 14.95 9.82
C ARG A 44 -11.60 15.59 10.81
N VAL A 45 -12.02 15.61 12.07
CA VAL A 45 -11.18 15.98 13.21
C VAL A 45 -11.04 14.73 14.07
N LEU A 46 -9.83 14.20 14.16
CA LEU A 46 -9.56 13.01 14.96
C LEU A 46 -9.43 13.37 16.44
N SER A 47 -9.86 12.46 17.31
CA SER A 47 -9.53 12.54 18.73
C SER A 47 -8.02 12.46 18.93
N THR A 48 -7.50 12.94 20.07
CA THR A 48 -6.07 12.82 20.40
C THR A 48 -5.57 11.38 20.31
N ALA A 49 -6.37 10.42 20.79
CA ALA A 49 -6.02 9.00 20.75
C ALA A 49 -5.99 8.44 19.32
N ASP A 50 -6.90 8.90 18.46
CA ASP A 50 -6.94 8.49 17.05
C ASP A 50 -5.82 9.13 16.24
N ALA A 51 -5.49 10.40 16.52
CA ALA A 51 -4.35 11.08 15.91
C ALA A 51 -3.02 10.43 16.31
N GLU A 52 -2.91 9.95 17.54
CA GLU A 52 -1.76 9.18 18.04
C GLU A 52 -1.62 7.84 17.35
N ALA A 53 -2.73 7.11 17.19
CA ALA A 53 -2.75 5.84 16.48
C ALA A 53 -2.37 5.96 14.98
N CYS A 54 -2.44 7.17 14.43
CA CYS A 54 -2.03 7.49 13.06
C CYS A 54 -0.59 8.00 12.94
N ARG A 55 0.24 7.89 13.98
CA ARG A 55 1.60 8.41 13.96
C ARG A 55 2.55 7.52 13.16
N LEU A 56 3.18 8.12 12.16
CA LEU A 56 4.36 7.56 11.50
C LEU A 56 5.62 8.05 12.23
N THR A 57 6.49 7.13 12.62
CA THR A 57 7.74 7.45 13.32
C THR A 57 8.89 6.75 12.64
N LEU A 58 9.82 7.54 12.11
CA LEU A 58 11.07 7.04 11.56
C LEU A 58 12.14 6.97 12.65
N LEU A 59 13.10 6.07 12.48
CA LEU A 59 14.34 6.15 13.25
C LEU A 59 15.07 7.46 12.90
N PRO A 60 15.69 8.16 13.87
CA PRO A 60 16.35 9.44 13.63
C PRO A 60 17.40 9.38 12.51
N GLU A 61 18.16 8.30 12.42
CA GLU A 61 19.20 8.11 11.40
C GLU A 61 18.59 7.93 10.01
N LEU A 62 17.45 7.23 9.92
CA LEU A 62 16.72 7.04 8.67
C LEU A 62 16.09 8.36 8.21
N GLU A 63 15.49 9.12 9.13
CA GLU A 63 14.93 10.43 8.83
C GLU A 63 16.02 11.41 8.36
N ALA A 64 17.17 11.43 9.05
CA ALA A 64 18.31 12.26 8.66
C ALA A 64 18.82 11.89 7.26
N ALA A 65 18.91 10.59 6.95
CA ALA A 65 19.30 10.13 5.62
C ALA A 65 18.32 10.59 4.53
N PHE A 66 17.01 10.46 4.76
CA PHE A 66 16.00 10.94 3.80
C PHE A 66 16.04 12.45 3.62
N ARG A 67 16.26 13.22 4.70
CA ARG A 67 16.42 14.69 4.60
C ARG A 67 17.67 15.06 3.83
N ALA A 68 18.78 14.36 4.05
CA ALA A 68 20.04 14.63 3.36
C ALA A 68 19.96 14.36 1.85
N SER A 69 19.11 13.42 1.43
CA SER A 69 18.90 13.09 0.02
C SER A 69 17.68 13.76 -0.63
N ASP A 70 16.96 14.62 0.10
CA ASP A 70 15.67 15.17 -0.33
C ASP A 70 14.70 14.08 -0.82
N ASP A 71 14.58 12.98 -0.05
CA ASP A 71 13.82 11.80 -0.47
C ASP A 71 12.31 12.14 -0.59
N PRO A 72 11.66 11.83 -1.73
CA PRO A 72 10.23 12.08 -1.95
C PRO A 72 9.31 11.49 -0.89
N MET A 73 9.72 10.43 -0.18
CA MET A 73 8.95 9.82 0.89
C MET A 73 8.69 10.76 2.07
N LEU A 74 9.51 11.80 2.27
CA LEU A 74 9.25 12.82 3.30
C LEU A 74 7.91 13.52 3.10
N ARG A 75 7.39 13.55 1.87
CA ARG A 75 6.04 14.04 1.57
C ARG A 75 4.96 13.28 2.31
N ILE A 76 5.15 12.00 2.60
CA ILE A 76 4.19 11.18 3.38
C ILE A 76 4.04 11.72 4.79
N LEU A 77 5.14 12.16 5.41
CA LEU A 77 5.13 12.76 6.74
C LEU A 77 4.53 14.17 6.70
N ALA A 78 4.92 14.97 5.70
CA ALA A 78 4.47 16.35 5.54
C ALA A 78 2.96 16.45 5.26
N ASP A 79 2.43 15.58 4.38
CA ASP A 79 1.03 15.59 3.96
C ASP A 79 0.14 14.66 4.80
N ARG A 80 0.68 14.06 5.87
CA ARG A 80 -0.07 13.16 6.76
C ARG A 80 -1.37 13.79 7.23
N GLN A 81 -1.35 15.07 7.61
CA GLN A 81 -2.56 15.74 8.08
C GLN A 81 -3.62 15.84 6.97
N ARG A 82 -3.24 16.06 5.71
CA ARG A 82 -4.19 16.08 4.57
C ARG A 82 -4.83 14.72 4.33
N LEU A 83 -4.07 13.64 4.52
CA LEU A 83 -4.59 12.27 4.45
C LEU A 83 -5.57 11.99 5.60
N LEU A 84 -5.24 12.44 6.81
CA LEU A 84 -6.11 12.25 7.97
C LEU A 84 -7.40 13.04 7.84
N ASP A 85 -7.31 14.33 7.48
CA ASP A 85 -8.46 15.22 7.43
C ASP A 85 -9.38 14.90 6.25
N ARG A 86 -8.82 14.65 5.06
CA ARG A 86 -9.59 14.61 3.81
C ARG A 86 -9.38 13.36 2.97
N GLY A 87 -8.54 12.43 3.42
CA GLY A 87 -8.30 11.19 2.69
C GLY A 87 -9.50 10.25 2.66
N GLU A 88 -9.54 9.44 1.62
CA GLU A 88 -10.50 8.37 1.41
C GLU A 88 -9.83 7.02 1.70
N VAL A 89 -10.62 6.07 2.21
CA VAL A 89 -10.14 4.71 2.47
C VAL A 89 -10.38 3.85 1.23
N VAL A 90 -9.33 3.23 0.71
CA VAL A 90 -9.38 2.32 -0.45
C VAL A 90 -8.61 1.04 -0.15
N TRP A 91 -8.83 -0.01 -0.94
CA TRP A 91 -7.98 -1.19 -0.90
C TRP A 91 -6.62 -0.91 -1.54
N GLY A 92 -5.57 -1.25 -0.81
CA GLY A 92 -4.22 -1.38 -1.33
C GLY A 92 -3.79 -2.85 -1.38
N ARG A 93 -2.86 -3.14 -2.28
CA ARG A 93 -2.19 -4.43 -2.36
C ARG A 93 -0.68 -4.27 -2.41
N LEU A 94 0.02 -5.06 -1.61
CA LEU A 94 1.47 -5.11 -1.54
C LEU A 94 2.09 -5.62 -2.85
N VAL A 95 3.13 -4.92 -3.31
CA VAL A 95 4.03 -5.36 -4.38
C VAL A 95 5.34 -5.87 -3.81
N GLN A 96 5.95 -5.07 -2.95
CA GLN A 96 7.25 -5.36 -2.35
C GLN A 96 7.36 -4.64 -1.01
N ALA A 97 7.98 -5.28 -0.02
CA ALA A 97 8.24 -4.70 1.28
C ALA A 97 9.63 -5.13 1.78
N ASN A 98 10.14 -4.36 2.74
CA ASN A 98 11.30 -4.76 3.55
C ASN A 98 11.01 -6.04 4.35
N GLN A 99 11.98 -6.96 4.42
CA GLN A 99 11.84 -8.21 5.18
C GLN A 99 11.49 -7.95 6.65
N ILE A 100 12.02 -6.87 7.22
CA ILE A 100 11.75 -6.50 8.61
C ILE A 100 10.25 -6.27 8.87
N LEU A 101 9.48 -5.89 7.85
CA LEU A 101 8.04 -5.65 7.98
C LEU A 101 7.22 -6.94 8.15
N PHE A 102 7.81 -8.11 7.95
CA PHE A 102 7.17 -9.42 8.17
C PHE A 102 7.48 -10.01 9.56
N ASP A 103 8.42 -9.41 10.30
CA ASP A 103 8.80 -9.86 11.64
C ASP A 103 7.82 -9.29 12.68
N PRO A 104 7.11 -10.13 13.47
CA PRO A 104 6.20 -9.66 14.52
C PRO A 104 6.87 -8.85 15.63
N SER A 105 8.19 -8.95 15.79
CA SER A 105 8.97 -8.19 16.78
C SER A 105 9.45 -6.83 16.25
N ASN A 106 9.19 -6.53 14.96
CA ASN A 106 9.59 -5.28 14.35
C ASN A 106 8.82 -4.08 14.91
N HIS A 107 9.56 -3.03 15.19
CA HIS A 107 9.07 -1.73 15.65
C HIS A 107 9.56 -0.58 14.76
N ILE A 108 10.25 -0.90 13.66
CA ILE A 108 10.85 0.06 12.73
C ILE A 108 9.90 0.28 11.56
N THR A 109 9.53 1.54 11.31
CA THR A 109 8.86 1.94 10.07
C THR A 109 9.79 1.73 8.88
N ALA A 110 9.30 1.08 7.83
CA ALA A 110 10.08 0.88 6.61
C ALA A 110 9.24 1.09 5.33
N PRO A 111 9.89 1.39 4.18
CA PRO A 111 9.21 1.53 2.90
C PRO A 111 8.59 0.22 2.39
N ALA A 112 7.47 0.36 1.69
CA ALA A 112 6.87 -0.67 0.86
C ALA A 112 6.28 -0.07 -0.42
N ASN A 113 6.31 -0.85 -1.49
CA ASN A 113 5.63 -0.56 -2.74
C ASN A 113 4.26 -1.23 -2.75
N VAL A 114 3.23 -0.46 -3.08
CA VAL A 114 1.84 -0.92 -3.12
C VAL A 114 1.19 -0.47 -4.42
N VAL A 115 0.13 -1.18 -4.80
CA VAL A 115 -0.83 -0.73 -5.81
C VAL A 115 -2.20 -0.49 -5.19
N TYR A 116 -2.97 0.42 -5.75
CA TYR A 116 -4.35 0.67 -5.31
C TYR A 116 -5.22 1.21 -6.44
N ARG A 117 -6.53 1.25 -6.19
CA ARG A 117 -7.54 1.82 -7.09
C ARG A 117 -8.41 2.81 -6.32
N LEU A 118 -8.92 3.80 -7.05
CA LEU A 118 -9.85 4.81 -6.52
C LEU A 118 -11.31 4.46 -6.83
N ASP A 119 -11.55 3.53 -7.75
CA ASP A 119 -12.90 3.16 -8.20
C ASP A 119 -13.61 2.26 -7.17
N PRO A 120 -14.73 2.71 -6.56
CA PRO A 120 -15.49 1.93 -5.57
C PRO A 120 -16.04 0.59 -6.09
N HIS A 121 -16.11 0.39 -7.42
CA HIS A 121 -16.46 -0.90 -8.01
C HIS A 121 -15.54 -2.06 -7.51
N PHE A 122 -14.31 -1.73 -7.08
CA PHE A 122 -13.33 -2.68 -6.58
C PHE A 122 -13.40 -2.94 -5.07
N ASP A 123 -14.34 -2.33 -4.34
CA ASP A 123 -14.49 -2.53 -2.90
C ASP A 123 -14.66 -4.00 -2.52
N GLY A 124 -15.37 -4.78 -3.34
CA GLY A 124 -15.56 -6.22 -3.18
C GLY A 124 -14.65 -7.08 -4.06
N ARG A 125 -13.59 -6.51 -4.64
CA ARG A 125 -12.75 -7.19 -5.64
C ARG A 125 -11.28 -6.89 -5.38
N ALA A 126 -10.85 -6.89 -4.11
CA ALA A 126 -9.46 -6.59 -3.74
C ALA A 126 -8.49 -7.58 -4.42
N GLU A 127 -8.89 -8.85 -4.54
CA GLU A 127 -8.11 -9.89 -5.24
C GLU A 127 -7.91 -9.62 -6.74
N ALA A 128 -8.78 -8.82 -7.38
CA ALA A 128 -8.59 -8.42 -8.78
C ALA A 128 -7.31 -7.58 -8.97
N LEU A 129 -6.75 -7.02 -7.89
CA LEU A 129 -5.42 -6.41 -7.91
C LEU A 129 -4.30 -7.46 -7.97
N GLY A 130 -4.52 -8.71 -7.59
CA GLY A 130 -3.47 -9.68 -7.26
C GLY A 130 -2.48 -10.03 -8.35
N ARG A 131 -2.93 -10.07 -9.61
CA ARG A 131 -2.06 -10.39 -10.75
C ARG A 131 -1.06 -9.28 -11.05
N ILE A 132 -1.43 -8.02 -10.78
CA ILE A 132 -0.63 -6.83 -11.15
C ILE A 132 0.67 -6.79 -10.33
N PRO A 133 0.66 -6.83 -8.98
CA PRO A 133 1.87 -6.92 -8.18
C PRO A 133 2.74 -8.12 -8.50
N HIS A 134 2.11 -9.28 -8.72
CA HIS A 134 2.85 -10.51 -9.04
C HIS A 134 3.63 -10.36 -10.34
N GLY A 135 2.97 -9.93 -11.42
CA GLY A 135 3.63 -9.72 -12.71
C GLY A 135 4.71 -8.63 -12.67
N LEU A 136 4.52 -7.57 -11.88
CA LEU A 136 5.54 -6.53 -11.69
C LEU A 136 6.77 -7.08 -10.95
N PHE A 137 6.54 -7.82 -9.87
CA PHE A 137 7.61 -8.40 -9.06
C PHE A 137 8.37 -9.50 -9.83
N ALA A 138 7.68 -10.30 -10.64
CA ALA A 138 8.29 -11.33 -11.49
C ALA A 138 9.29 -10.75 -12.51
N GLN A 139 9.16 -9.47 -12.83
CA GLN A 139 10.08 -8.77 -13.72
C GLN A 139 11.28 -8.14 -12.97
N LYS A 140 11.38 -8.26 -11.64
CA LYS A 140 12.50 -7.72 -10.86
C LYS A 140 13.84 -8.24 -11.41
N GLY A 141 14.81 -7.34 -11.59
CA GLY A 141 16.12 -7.66 -12.15
C GLY A 141 16.14 -7.87 -13.67
N THR A 142 15.01 -7.68 -14.36
CA THR A 142 14.92 -7.79 -15.83
C THR A 142 14.72 -6.43 -16.48
N VAL A 143 14.86 -6.37 -17.82
CA VAL A 143 14.47 -5.19 -18.62
C VAL A 143 13.20 -5.51 -19.39
N PRO A 144 12.04 -4.96 -18.99
CA PRO A 144 10.78 -5.23 -19.67
C PRO A 144 10.81 -4.83 -21.14
N ALA A 145 10.20 -5.68 -21.99
CA ALA A 145 9.98 -5.36 -23.40
C ALA A 145 9.10 -4.10 -23.54
N SER A 146 8.05 -4.00 -22.73
CA SER A 146 7.22 -2.79 -22.62
C SER A 146 8.03 -1.64 -22.02
N ARG A 147 8.25 -0.59 -22.80
CA ARG A 147 8.94 0.63 -22.36
C ARG A 147 8.23 1.27 -21.16
N GLU A 148 6.91 1.22 -21.14
CA GLU A 148 6.08 1.85 -20.11
C GLU A 148 6.21 1.14 -18.74
N LEU A 149 6.58 -0.15 -18.71
CA LEU A 149 6.79 -0.90 -17.47
C LEU A 149 8.20 -0.73 -16.88
N ARG A 150 9.16 -0.23 -17.67
CA ARG A 150 10.57 -0.16 -17.27
C ARG A 150 10.78 0.69 -16.02
N GLU A 151 10.02 1.77 -15.85
CA GLU A 151 10.15 2.62 -14.66
C GLU A 151 9.75 1.89 -13.37
N PHE A 152 8.66 1.14 -13.40
CA PHE A 152 8.17 0.39 -12.24
C PHE A 152 9.12 -0.76 -11.88
N VAL A 153 9.59 -1.49 -12.88
CA VAL A 153 10.55 -2.59 -12.66
C VAL A 153 11.89 -2.07 -12.18
N ARG A 154 12.33 -0.90 -12.66
CA ARG A 154 13.54 -0.24 -12.14
C ARG A 154 13.38 0.08 -10.66
N VAL A 155 12.24 0.63 -10.22
CA VAL A 155 11.99 0.94 -8.80
C VAL A 155 11.84 -0.31 -7.92
N ILE A 156 11.31 -1.40 -8.47
CA ILE A 156 11.24 -2.69 -7.76
C ILE A 156 12.64 -3.33 -7.63
N THR A 157 13.51 -3.07 -8.60
CA THR A 157 14.88 -3.62 -8.65
C THR A 157 15.87 -2.77 -7.85
N ASP A 158 15.88 -1.46 -8.07
CA ASP A 158 16.64 -0.47 -7.33
C ASP A 158 15.78 0.07 -6.19
N GLU A 159 15.95 -0.55 -5.03
CA GLU A 159 15.20 -0.29 -3.80
C GLU A 159 15.50 1.09 -3.18
N ARG A 160 16.28 1.96 -3.85
CA ARG A 160 16.50 3.37 -3.49
C ARG A 160 15.66 4.32 -4.32
N GLU A 161 15.21 3.92 -5.51
CA GLU A 161 14.27 4.72 -6.28
C GLU A 161 12.87 4.70 -5.63
N ARG A 162 12.12 5.76 -5.88
CA ARG A 162 10.76 5.97 -5.34
C ARG A 162 9.84 6.34 -6.47
N ILE A 163 8.64 5.77 -6.47
CA ILE A 163 7.54 6.29 -7.26
C ILE A 163 6.48 6.80 -6.28
N MET A 164 6.19 8.09 -6.36
CA MET A 164 5.06 8.68 -5.65
C MET A 164 3.87 8.73 -6.61
N ARG A 165 2.82 7.95 -6.33
CA ARG A 165 1.56 7.87 -7.08
C ARG A 165 1.69 8.00 -8.61
N ARG A 166 1.98 6.89 -9.27
CA ARG A 166 2.00 6.80 -10.74
C ARG A 166 0.95 5.83 -11.24
N GLU A 167 0.15 6.24 -12.22
CA GLU A 167 -0.77 5.31 -12.89
C GLU A 167 0.04 4.28 -13.69
N LEU A 168 -0.22 3.00 -13.44
CA LEU A 168 0.33 1.91 -14.23
C LEU A 168 -0.24 1.95 -15.65
N PRO A 169 0.50 1.44 -16.65
CA PRO A 169 0.01 1.38 -18.02
C PRO A 169 -1.34 0.67 -18.09
N ARG A 170 -2.35 1.33 -18.66
CA ARG A 170 -3.71 0.75 -18.75
C ARG A 170 -3.72 -0.55 -19.55
N SER A 171 -2.85 -0.68 -20.56
CA SER A 171 -2.62 -1.92 -21.31
C SER A 171 -2.23 -3.08 -20.40
N TYR A 172 -1.43 -2.82 -19.37
CA TYR A 172 -1.03 -3.80 -18.35
C TYR A 172 -2.14 -4.07 -17.31
N CYS A 173 -3.02 -3.09 -17.09
CA CYS A 173 -4.10 -3.17 -16.11
C CYS A 173 -5.48 -3.49 -16.70
N GLY A 174 -5.54 -4.09 -17.91
CA GLY A 174 -6.81 -4.46 -18.55
C GLY A 174 -7.72 -3.27 -18.83
N GLY A 175 -7.15 -2.12 -19.19
CA GLY A 175 -7.84 -0.86 -19.48
C GLY A 175 -8.21 -0.02 -18.25
N ARG A 176 -7.91 -0.50 -17.03
CA ARG A 176 -8.32 0.15 -15.77
C ARG A 176 -7.22 1.04 -15.20
N SER A 177 -7.62 2.08 -14.48
CA SER A 177 -6.70 2.94 -13.71
C SER A 177 -6.27 2.25 -12.42
N VAL A 178 -4.97 2.00 -12.30
CA VAL A 178 -4.33 1.44 -11.10
C VAL A 178 -3.12 2.29 -10.80
N TYR A 179 -2.93 2.64 -9.53
CA TYR A 179 -1.82 3.49 -9.11
C TYR A 179 -0.79 2.64 -8.37
N PHE A 180 0.48 2.81 -8.71
CA PHE A 180 1.62 2.31 -7.97
C PHE A 180 2.20 3.44 -7.12
N THR A 181 2.58 3.15 -5.89
CA THR A 181 3.29 4.12 -5.04
C THR A 181 4.17 3.42 -4.02
N THR A 182 5.22 4.10 -3.61
CA THR A 182 5.96 3.79 -2.38
C THR A 182 5.25 4.47 -1.20
N CYS A 183 5.13 3.78 -0.09
CA CYS A 183 4.58 4.30 1.17
C CYS A 183 5.40 3.80 2.37
N PHE A 184 5.15 4.37 3.56
CA PHE A 184 5.69 3.83 4.81
C PHE A 184 4.71 2.83 5.43
N ILE A 185 5.26 1.72 5.91
CA ILE A 185 4.57 0.77 6.78
C ILE A 185 5.11 0.97 8.19
N GLN A 186 4.26 1.50 9.07
CA GLN A 186 4.50 1.57 10.51
C GLN A 186 3.94 0.28 11.14
N PRO A 187 4.75 -0.55 11.82
CA PRO A 187 4.29 -1.80 12.42
C PRO A 187 3.01 -1.65 13.27
N GLY A 188 2.95 -0.61 14.11
CA GLY A 188 1.78 -0.32 14.95
C GLY A 188 0.49 0.04 14.21
N HIS A 189 0.53 0.22 12.88
CA HIS A 189 -0.67 0.37 12.05
C HIS A 189 -1.27 -0.98 11.64
N LEU A 190 -0.60 -2.11 11.89
CA LEU A 190 -1.03 -3.44 11.48
C LEU A 190 -1.36 -4.32 12.70
N PRO A 191 -2.38 -5.19 12.64
CA PRO A 191 -2.56 -6.23 13.66
C PRO A 191 -1.31 -7.12 13.73
N GLY A 192 -0.91 -7.50 14.94
CA GLY A 192 0.31 -8.28 15.18
C GLY A 192 1.62 -7.64 14.74
N ASN A 193 1.66 -6.32 14.51
CA ASN A 193 2.84 -5.52 14.16
C ASN A 193 3.62 -5.98 12.91
N ARG A 194 2.97 -6.70 11.99
CA ARG A 194 3.62 -7.23 10.79
C ARG A 194 2.68 -7.28 9.59
N ILE A 195 3.28 -7.35 8.41
CA ILE A 195 2.59 -7.75 7.18
C ILE A 195 2.32 -9.25 7.26
N ALA A 196 1.05 -9.61 7.42
CA ALA A 196 0.60 -11.00 7.36
C ALA A 196 -0.16 -11.30 6.05
N ARG A 197 -0.76 -10.28 5.44
CA ARG A 197 -1.53 -10.39 4.20
C ARG A 197 -1.16 -9.28 3.21
N PRO A 198 -1.34 -9.51 1.90
CA PRO A 198 -0.97 -8.52 0.88
C PRO A 198 -1.98 -7.39 0.74
N ASP A 199 -3.25 -7.60 1.12
CA ASP A 199 -4.32 -6.61 0.92
C ASP A 199 -4.67 -5.91 2.23
N PHE A 200 -4.61 -4.57 2.26
CA PHE A 200 -4.93 -3.77 3.44
C PHE A 200 -5.51 -2.40 3.07
N PRO A 201 -6.31 -1.78 3.97
CA PRO A 201 -6.86 -0.46 3.72
C PRO A 201 -5.78 0.63 3.71
N LEU A 202 -5.85 1.50 2.71
CA LEU A 202 -5.00 2.66 2.52
C LEU A 202 -5.81 3.95 2.64
N LEU A 203 -5.15 5.00 3.10
CA LEU A 203 -5.58 6.38 3.03
C LEU A 203 -4.94 7.06 1.82
N VAL A 204 -5.79 7.61 0.96
CA VAL A 204 -5.41 8.31 -0.27
C VAL A 204 -6.13 9.65 -0.33
N ASN A 205 -5.45 10.69 -0.80
CA ASN A 205 -6.10 11.97 -1.11
C ASN A 205 -5.63 12.42 -2.49
N ALA A 206 -6.23 11.80 -3.51
CA ALA A 206 -5.79 11.95 -4.89
C ALA A 206 -5.89 13.39 -5.41
N HIS A 207 -6.69 14.23 -4.77
CA HIS A 207 -6.89 15.62 -5.17
C HIS A 207 -5.80 16.57 -4.62
N GLU A 208 -5.19 16.26 -3.47
CA GLU A 208 -4.31 17.21 -2.77
C GLU A 208 -2.88 16.70 -2.56
N THR A 209 -2.62 15.40 -2.67
CA THR A 209 -1.28 14.84 -2.45
C THR A 209 -1.05 13.50 -3.16
N GLU A 210 0.21 13.22 -3.48
CA GLU A 210 0.69 11.92 -3.94
C GLU A 210 0.97 10.95 -2.79
N ALA A 211 1.00 11.45 -1.55
CA ALA A 211 1.21 10.64 -0.37
C ALA A 211 0.09 9.61 -0.19
N VAL A 212 0.49 8.44 0.31
CA VAL A 212 -0.40 7.35 0.68
C VAL A 212 0.08 6.79 2.01
N MET A 213 -0.87 6.44 2.87
CA MET A 213 -0.57 5.87 4.18
C MET A 213 -1.45 4.64 4.41
N VAL A 214 -0.94 3.63 5.10
CA VAL A 214 -1.79 2.56 5.63
C VAL A 214 -2.80 3.15 6.60
N LEU A 215 -4.09 2.82 6.45
CA LEU A 215 -5.08 3.13 7.48
C LEU A 215 -4.73 2.31 8.72
N PRO A 216 -4.49 2.91 9.90
CA PRO A 216 -4.18 2.14 11.09
C PRO A 216 -5.27 1.13 11.45
N SER A 217 -4.86 -0.05 11.92
CA SER A 217 -5.72 -1.18 12.27
C SER A 217 -6.79 -0.85 13.31
N ARG A 218 -6.57 0.20 14.11
CA ARG A 218 -7.57 0.79 15.01
C ARG A 218 -8.91 1.11 14.31
N PHE A 219 -8.88 1.43 13.02
CA PHE A 219 -10.08 1.74 12.22
C PHE A 219 -10.60 0.55 11.41
N TRP A 220 -9.91 -0.59 11.44
CA TRP A 220 -10.36 -1.79 10.71
C TRP A 220 -11.50 -2.47 11.47
N PRO A 221 -12.51 -3.01 10.77
CA PRO A 221 -13.55 -3.79 11.42
C PRO A 221 -12.96 -5.08 12.04
N PRO A 222 -13.59 -5.63 13.10
CA PRO A 222 -13.00 -6.74 13.85
C PRO A 222 -12.76 -8.00 13.01
N ASP A 223 -13.60 -8.26 12.02
CA ASP A 223 -13.45 -9.38 11.10
C ASP A 223 -12.23 -9.25 10.19
N LEU A 224 -11.93 -8.03 9.69
CA LEU A 224 -10.71 -7.78 8.92
C LEU A 224 -9.46 -7.94 9.81
N ALA A 225 -9.49 -7.43 11.03
CA ALA A 225 -8.39 -7.58 11.98
C ALA A 225 -8.17 -9.07 12.36
N TYR A 226 -9.23 -9.83 12.59
CA TYR A 226 -9.16 -11.26 12.88
C TYR A 226 -8.59 -12.06 11.70
N GLN A 227 -9.04 -11.77 10.47
CA GLN A 227 -8.50 -12.40 9.27
C GLN A 227 -7.01 -12.12 9.13
N TRP A 228 -6.55 -10.91 9.45
CA TRP A 228 -5.13 -10.55 9.35
C TRP A 228 -4.21 -11.49 10.15
N GLU A 229 -4.65 -11.94 11.32
CA GLU A 229 -3.86 -12.76 12.23
C GLU A 229 -4.04 -14.27 12.01
N SER A 230 -5.05 -14.66 11.22
CA SER A 230 -5.37 -16.05 10.86
C SER A 230 -4.58 -16.52 9.64
#